data_AF-A0A285EJT7-F1
#
_entry.id   AF-A0A285EJT7-F1
#
_cell.length_a   1.000
_cell.length_b   1.000
_cell.length_c   1.000
_cell.angle_alpha   90.00
_cell.angle_beta   90.00
_cell.angle_gamma   90.00
#
_symmetry.space_group_name_H-M   'P 1'
#
loop_
_entity.id
_entity.type
_entity.pdbx_description
1 polymer ?
#
loop_
_entity_poly.entity_id
_entity_poly.type
_entity_poly.pdbx_seq_one_letter_code
_entity_poly.pdbx_strand_id
1 'polypeptide(L)'
;MTTALLILAGVLVVAVVVAFLLRRRFLLSGLGAVTMWLRPAGSSRWSVGVAWYGGDALLWYRALSLSVRPQQRLCRAEFQVESRRTAGPEDVALPPDVVVLVCATAGGRRELAMDPSTVTGFLSWVESAPPVR
;
A
#
# COMPACT_ATOMS: atom_id res chain seq x y z
N MET A 1 45.39 2.52 12.19
CA MET A 1 44.37 3.48 12.70
C MET A 1 43.29 3.74 11.65
N THR A 2 43.65 4.07 10.41
CA THR A 2 42.72 4.29 9.28
C THR A 2 41.87 3.06 8.93
N THR A 3 42.47 1.86 8.89
CA THR A 3 41.75 0.61 8.60
C THR A 3 40.66 0.30 9.64
N ALA A 4 40.95 0.46 10.93
CA ALA A 4 39.98 0.27 12.00
C ALA A 4 38.82 1.27 11.92
N LEU A 5 39.12 2.54 11.59
CA LEU A 5 38.10 3.58 11.36
C LEU A 5 37.19 3.26 10.16
N LEU A 6 37.76 2.75 9.06
CA LEU A 6 36.98 2.35 7.88
C LEU A 6 36.07 1.16 8.18
N ILE A 7 36.56 0.17 8.94
CA ILE A 7 35.75 -0.99 9.36
C ILE A 7 34.61 -0.51 10.27
N LEU A 8 34.89 0.35 11.25
CA LEU A 8 33.86 0.88 12.16
C LEU A 8 32.79 1.69 11.41
N ALA A 9 33.21 2.54 10.46
CA ALA A 9 32.30 3.30 9.61
C ALA A 9 31.44 2.37 8.75
N GLY A 10 32.03 1.34 8.15
CA GLY A 10 31.31 0.33 7.38
C GLY A 10 30.25 -0.41 8.21
N VAL A 11 30.63 -0.85 9.43
CA VAL A 11 29.72 -1.52 10.37
C VAL A 11 28.58 -0.59 10.79
N LEU A 12 28.85 0.68 11.07
CA LEU A 12 27.83 1.66 11.43
C LEU A 12 26.83 1.88 10.29
N VAL A 13 27.31 2.01 9.05
CA VAL A 13 26.44 2.15 7.87
C VAL A 13 25.55 0.92 7.72
N VAL A 14 26.12 -0.29 7.83
CA VAL A 14 25.34 -1.53 7.75
C VAL A 14 24.30 -1.60 8.88
N ALA A 15 24.66 -1.26 10.11
CA ALA A 15 23.74 -1.27 11.24
C ALA A 15 22.56 -0.30 11.04
N VAL A 16 22.82 0.92 10.55
CA VAL A 16 21.78 1.90 10.22
C VAL A 16 20.85 1.38 9.11
N VAL A 17 21.42 0.77 8.06
CA VAL A 17 20.63 0.18 6.96
C VAL A 17 19.77 -0.98 7.46
N VAL A 18 20.31 -1.87 8.30
CA VAL A 18 19.57 -3.00 8.85
C VAL A 18 18.44 -2.54 9.78
N ALA A 19 18.72 -1.61 10.69
CA ALA A 19 17.70 -1.05 11.59
C ALA A 19 16.57 -0.37 10.79
N PHE A 20 16.92 0.35 9.73
CA PHE A 20 15.96 0.96 8.82
C PHE A 20 15.09 -0.07 8.10
N LEU A 21 15.68 -1.14 7.57
CA LEU A 21 14.95 -2.22 6.91
C LEU A 21 14.04 -3.00 7.88
N LEU A 22 14.50 -3.23 9.11
CA LEU A 22 13.70 -3.86 10.15
C LEU A 22 12.50 -2.98 10.53
N ARG A 23 12.71 -1.69 10.80
CA ARG A 23 11.61 -0.75 11.07
C ARG A 23 10.61 -0.74 9.91
N ARG A 24 11.08 -0.69 8.66
CA ARG A 24 10.24 -0.78 7.47
C ARG A 24 9.46 -2.09 7.42
N ARG A 25 10.10 -3.23 7.70
CA ARG A 25 9.43 -4.53 7.73
C ARG A 25 8.39 -4.58 8.84
N PHE A 26 8.66 -4.07 10.03
CA PHE A 26 7.68 -3.99 11.11
C PHE A 26 6.48 -3.10 10.76
N LEU A 27 6.69 -1.97 10.09
CA LEU A 27 5.61 -1.13 9.56
C LEU A 27 4.78 -1.85 8.49
N LEU A 28 5.43 -2.61 7.60
CA LEU A 28 4.78 -3.34 6.51
C LEU A 28 4.19 -4.70 6.93
N SER A 29 4.53 -5.20 8.11
CA SER A 29 4.11 -6.52 8.61
C SER A 29 3.35 -6.45 9.95
N GLY A 30 3.07 -5.24 10.46
CA GLY A 30 2.28 -5.06 11.68
C GLY A 30 0.83 -5.54 11.51
N LEU A 31 0.15 -5.81 12.63
CA LEU A 31 -1.20 -6.40 12.78
C LEU A 31 -2.38 -5.71 12.03
N GLY A 32 -2.12 -4.70 11.19
CA GLY A 32 -3.11 -4.04 10.33
C GLY A 32 -2.62 -3.78 8.90
N ALA A 33 -1.51 -4.41 8.51
CA ALA A 33 -0.96 -4.35 7.17
C ALA A 33 -1.72 -5.32 6.25
N VAL A 34 -2.26 -4.78 5.16
CA VAL A 34 -3.05 -5.51 4.18
C VAL A 34 -2.38 -5.45 2.83
N THR A 35 -2.19 -6.60 2.18
CA THR A 35 -1.66 -6.64 0.81
C THR A 35 -2.68 -6.07 -0.16
N MET A 36 -2.27 -5.06 -0.92
CA MET A 36 -3.14 -4.36 -1.85
C MET A 36 -2.34 -3.97 -3.09
N TRP A 37 -2.90 -4.25 -4.27
CA TRP A 37 -2.36 -3.79 -5.53
C TRP A 37 -3.06 -2.50 -5.94
N LEU A 38 -2.30 -1.55 -6.45
CA LEU A 38 -2.81 -0.25 -6.86
C LEU A 38 -2.40 0.02 -8.31
N ARG A 39 -3.39 0.41 -9.12
CA ARG A 39 -3.22 0.85 -10.50
C ARG A 39 -3.76 2.27 -10.65
N PRO A 40 -2.88 3.27 -10.84
CA PRO A 40 -3.27 4.64 -11.17
C PRO A 40 -4.10 4.72 -12.46
N ALA A 41 -5.03 5.67 -12.56
CA ALA A 41 -5.68 6.00 -13.83
C ALA A 41 -4.65 6.30 -14.92
N GLY A 42 -4.86 5.74 -16.10
CA GLY A 42 -3.98 5.91 -17.26
C GLY A 42 -2.71 5.05 -17.24
N SER A 43 -2.50 4.24 -16.19
CA SER A 43 -1.40 3.28 -16.15
C SER A 43 -1.91 1.85 -16.37
N SER A 44 -1.21 1.08 -17.19
CA SER A 44 -1.51 -0.34 -17.42
C SER A 44 -0.87 -1.26 -16.36
N ARG A 45 0.06 -0.74 -15.55
CA ARG A 45 0.86 -1.54 -14.62
C ARG A 45 0.30 -1.52 -13.20
N TRP A 46 0.07 -2.70 -12.66
CA TRP A 46 -0.21 -2.91 -11.25
C TRP A 46 1.04 -2.71 -10.41
N SER A 47 0.91 -1.97 -9.31
CA SER A 47 1.94 -1.87 -8.29
C SER A 47 1.51 -2.64 -7.05
N VAL A 48 2.30 -3.62 -6.62
CA VAL A 48 2.07 -4.34 -5.37
C VAL A 48 2.53 -3.50 -4.17
N GLY A 49 1.71 -3.47 -3.13
CA GLY A 49 1.98 -2.73 -1.92
C GLY A 49 1.25 -3.27 -0.71
N VAL A 50 1.45 -2.57 0.40
CA VAL A 50 0.81 -2.81 1.68
C VAL A 50 0.04 -1.56 2.05
N ALA A 51 -1.25 -1.73 2.31
CA ALA A 51 -2.13 -0.71 2.82
C ALA A 51 -2.20 -0.80 4.35
N TRP A 52 -2.31 0.36 4.99
CA TRP A 52 -2.54 0.48 6.42
C TRP A 52 -3.72 1.41 6.66
N TYR A 53 -4.67 0.97 7.50
CA TYR A 53 -5.82 1.79 7.88
C TYR A 53 -5.39 2.83 8.93
N GLY A 54 -5.10 4.05 8.49
CA GLY A 54 -5.03 5.21 9.37
C GLY A 54 -6.43 5.77 9.58
N GLY A 55 -6.75 6.25 10.80
CA GLY A 55 -8.12 6.63 11.20
C GLY A 55 -8.98 7.29 10.10
N ASP A 56 -8.45 8.32 9.44
CA ASP A 56 -9.14 9.06 8.38
C ASP A 56 -8.67 8.74 6.94
N ALA A 57 -7.62 7.94 6.78
CA ALA A 57 -7.05 7.65 5.46
C ALA A 57 -6.33 6.30 5.38
N LEU A 58 -6.50 5.62 4.25
CA LEU A 58 -5.71 4.45 3.91
C LEU A 58 -4.34 4.90 3.39
N LEU A 59 -3.29 4.46 4.07
CA LEU A 59 -1.91 4.73 3.71
C LEU A 59 -1.38 3.53 2.92
N TRP A 60 -1.10 3.72 1.63
CA TRP A 60 -0.56 2.67 0.78
C TRP A 60 0.94 2.86 0.54
N TYR A 61 1.70 1.81 0.84
CA TYR A 61 3.14 1.74 0.71
C TYR A 61 3.52 0.71 -0.35
N ARG A 62 4.40 1.09 -1.29
CA ARG A 62 4.83 0.17 -2.34
C ARG A 62 5.79 -0.89 -1.78
N ALA A 63 5.51 -2.17 -2.03
CA ALA A 63 6.26 -3.29 -1.44
C ALA A 63 7.74 -3.30 -1.86
N LEU A 64 8.01 -2.94 -3.12
CA LEU A 64 9.34 -2.88 -3.73
C LEU A 64 9.91 -1.44 -3.80
N SER A 65 9.48 -0.50 -2.95
CA SER A 65 10.05 0.86 -2.91
C SER A 65 10.94 1.10 -1.69
N LEU A 66 12.09 1.73 -1.91
CA LEU A 66 13.01 2.21 -0.87
C LEU A 66 12.50 3.45 -0.13
N SER A 67 11.37 4.04 -0.53
CA SER A 67 10.82 5.22 0.13
C SER A 67 10.13 4.88 1.45
N VAL A 68 10.38 5.71 2.46
CA VAL A 68 9.79 5.65 3.82
C VAL A 68 8.38 6.22 3.86
N ARG A 69 8.04 7.06 2.89
CA ARG A 69 6.77 7.77 2.86
C ARG A 69 5.71 6.94 2.13
N PRO A 70 4.43 6.98 2.57
CA PRO A 70 3.34 6.37 1.83
C PRO A 70 3.29 7.00 0.44
N GLN A 71 3.30 6.16 -0.59
CA GLN A 71 3.23 6.64 -1.97
C GLN A 71 1.86 7.19 -2.29
N GLN A 72 0.81 6.63 -1.69
CA GLN A 72 -0.57 7.08 -1.87
C GLN A 72 -1.25 7.19 -0.51
N ARG A 73 -1.97 8.30 -0.31
CA ARG A 73 -2.84 8.51 0.83
C ARG A 73 -4.26 8.65 0.29
N LEU A 74 -5.11 7.70 0.63
CA LEU A 74 -6.49 7.64 0.16
C LEU A 74 -7.39 8.08 1.32
N CYS A 75 -7.83 9.33 1.29
CA CYS A 75 -8.70 9.90 2.30
C CYS A 75 -10.06 9.23 2.26
N ARG A 76 -10.51 8.70 3.40
CA ARG A 76 -11.76 7.94 3.52
C ARG A 76 -12.99 8.72 3.03
N ALA A 77 -13.05 10.01 3.36
CA ALA A 77 -14.15 10.90 2.98
C ALA A 77 -14.25 11.17 1.47
N GLU A 78 -13.14 11.06 0.75
CA GLU A 78 -13.05 11.35 -0.69
C GLU A 78 -13.02 10.07 -1.52
N PHE A 79 -13.24 8.93 -0.87
CA PHE A 79 -13.05 7.62 -1.45
C PHE A 79 -14.39 6.98 -1.76
N GLN A 80 -14.72 6.83 -3.05
CA GLN A 80 -15.97 6.22 -3.49
C GLN A 80 -15.69 4.97 -4.32
N VAL A 81 -16.35 3.86 -3.99
CA VAL A 81 -16.26 2.62 -4.76
C VAL A 81 -17.31 2.67 -5.86
N GLU A 82 -16.88 2.74 -7.12
CA GLU A 82 -17.77 2.80 -8.29
C GLU A 82 -18.23 1.41 -8.73
N SER A 83 -17.29 0.45 -8.77
CA SER A 83 -17.59 -0.90 -9.20
C SER A 83 -16.61 -1.92 -8.63
N ARG A 84 -17.02 -3.19 -8.66
CA ARG A 84 -16.25 -4.34 -8.24
C ARG A 84 -16.25 -5.38 -9.36
N ARG A 85 -15.09 -5.94 -9.66
CA ARG A 85 -14.91 -7.05 -10.61
C ARG A 85 -13.88 -8.04 -10.09
N THR A 86 -13.86 -9.25 -10.63
CA THR A 86 -12.78 -10.21 -10.42
C THR A 86 -11.59 -9.87 -11.31
N ALA A 87 -10.38 -10.24 -10.91
CA ALA A 87 -9.21 -10.12 -11.77
C ALA A 87 -9.44 -10.85 -13.11
N GLY A 88 -9.17 -10.15 -14.21
CA GLY A 88 -9.34 -10.65 -15.57
C GLY A 88 -8.02 -11.12 -16.21
N PRO A 89 -8.08 -11.74 -17.40
CA PRO A 89 -6.88 -12.14 -18.14
C PRO A 89 -5.95 -10.98 -18.51
N GLU A 90 -6.46 -9.75 -18.56
CA GLU A 90 -5.67 -8.52 -18.74
C GLU A 90 -4.83 -8.12 -17.51
N ASP A 91 -5.14 -8.68 -16.33
CA ASP A 91 -4.50 -8.32 -15.06
C ASP A 91 -3.40 -9.33 -14.67
N VAL A 92 -2.48 -9.61 -15.58
CA VAL A 92 -1.41 -10.63 -15.44
C VAL A 92 -0.56 -10.50 -14.16
N ALA A 93 -0.48 -9.31 -13.57
CA ALA A 93 0.26 -9.05 -12.34
C ALA A 93 -0.53 -9.32 -11.05
N LEU A 94 -1.81 -9.69 -11.15
CA LEU A 94 -2.69 -10.01 -10.04
C LEU A 94 -2.84 -11.52 -9.88
N PRO A 95 -2.97 -12.02 -8.63
CA PRO A 95 -3.44 -13.38 -8.40
C PRO A 95 -4.88 -13.58 -8.91
N PRO A 96 -5.27 -14.80 -9.30
CA PRO A 96 -6.58 -15.05 -9.93
C PRO A 96 -7.78 -14.88 -8.98
N ASP A 97 -7.55 -14.94 -7.68
CA ASP A 97 -8.54 -14.91 -6.61
C ASP A 97 -8.78 -13.51 -6.04
N VAL A 98 -8.02 -12.50 -6.46
CA VAL A 98 -8.21 -11.13 -5.97
C VAL A 98 -9.41 -10.45 -6.60
N VAL A 99 -9.95 -9.51 -5.84
CA VAL A 99 -11.05 -8.65 -6.26
C VAL A 99 -10.49 -7.30 -6.62
N VAL A 100 -10.85 -6.80 -7.81
CA VAL A 100 -10.54 -5.46 -8.27
C VAL A 100 -11.71 -4.52 -7.98
N LEU A 101 -11.43 -3.46 -7.25
CA LEU A 101 -12.32 -2.34 -6.96
C LEU A 101 -11.90 -1.15 -7.81
N VAL A 102 -12.87 -0.57 -8.52
CA VAL A 102 -12.71 0.70 -9.21
C VAL A 102 -13.21 1.79 -8.28
N CYS A 103 -12.35 2.76 -7.98
CA CYS A 103 -12.65 3.79 -6.99
C CYS A 103 -12.36 5.18 -7.52
N ALA A 104 -13.26 6.11 -7.24
CA ALA A 104 -13.02 7.54 -7.40
C ALA A 104 -12.33 8.07 -6.14
N THR A 105 -11.29 8.88 -6.34
CA THR A 105 -10.52 9.53 -5.29
C THR A 105 -10.30 10.99 -5.69
N ALA A 106 -9.92 11.86 -4.75
CA ALA A 106 -9.55 13.25 -5.09
C ALA A 106 -8.39 13.32 -6.12
N GLY A 107 -7.52 12.32 -6.14
CA GLY A 107 -6.43 12.17 -7.12
C GLY A 107 -6.85 11.48 -8.43
N GLY A 108 -8.15 11.43 -8.73
CA GLY A 108 -8.73 10.78 -9.89
C GLY A 108 -9.14 9.32 -9.66
N ARG A 109 -9.61 8.68 -10.72
CA ARG A 109 -10.00 7.27 -10.71
C ARG A 109 -8.78 6.38 -10.43
N ARG A 110 -8.96 5.35 -9.62
CA ARG A 110 -7.92 4.39 -9.23
C ARG A 110 -8.54 3.00 -9.24
N GLU A 111 -7.73 2.02 -9.60
CA GLU A 111 -8.10 0.62 -9.45
C GLU A 111 -7.25 -0.01 -8.35
N LEU A 112 -7.90 -0.83 -7.54
CA LEU A 112 -7.35 -1.42 -6.34
C LEU A 112 -7.68 -2.90 -6.34
N ALA A 113 -6.69 -3.76 -6.21
CA ALA A 113 -6.93 -5.18 -6.03
C ALA A 113 -6.57 -5.60 -4.61
N MET A 114 -7.38 -6.48 -4.02
CA MET A 114 -7.12 -7.05 -2.70
C MET A 114 -7.74 -8.44 -2.59
N ASP A 115 -7.30 -9.18 -1.59
CA ASP A 115 -7.86 -10.49 -1.28
C ASP A 115 -9.35 -10.40 -0.92
N PRO A 116 -10.21 -11.36 -1.31
CA PRO A 116 -11.62 -11.35 -0.98
C PRO A 116 -11.91 -11.19 0.52
N SER A 117 -11.08 -11.78 1.39
CA SER A 117 -11.22 -11.65 2.85
C SER A 117 -11.03 -10.21 3.34
N THR A 118 -10.22 -9.43 2.62
CA THR A 118 -9.93 -8.03 2.93
C THR A 118 -11.03 -7.10 2.42
N VAL A 119 -11.66 -7.42 1.29
CA VAL A 119 -12.66 -6.55 0.64
C VAL A 119 -13.75 -6.12 1.60
N THR A 120 -14.29 -7.06 2.39
CA THR A 120 -15.37 -6.76 3.34
C THR A 120 -14.93 -5.77 4.41
N GLY A 121 -13.73 -5.94 4.97
CA GLY A 121 -13.17 -5.00 5.95
C GLY A 121 -12.90 -3.63 5.35
N PHE A 122 -12.41 -3.61 4.11
CA PHE A 122 -12.18 -2.38 3.36
C PHE A 122 -13.48 -1.61 3.09
N LEU A 123 -14.52 -2.29 2.61
CA LEU A 123 -15.81 -1.68 2.33
C LEU A 123 -16.47 -1.16 3.61
N SER A 124 -16.46 -1.94 4.69
CA SER A 124 -16.97 -1.50 5.98
C SER A 124 -16.22 -0.26 6.49
N TRP A 125 -14.90 -0.22 6.29
CA TRP A 125 -14.11 0.97 6.57
C TRP A 125 -14.53 2.14 5.68
N VAL A 126 -14.71 2.00 4.36
CA VAL A 126 -15.19 3.12 3.53
C VAL A 126 -16.58 3.59 3.96
N GLU A 127 -17.51 2.69 4.25
CA GLU A 127 -18.90 3.01 4.57
C GLU A 127 -19.09 3.72 5.90
N SER A 128 -18.28 3.42 6.92
CA SER A 128 -18.40 4.12 8.21
C SER A 128 -17.75 5.52 8.21
N ALA A 129 -17.39 6.05 7.03
CA ALA A 129 -16.87 7.41 6.89
C ALA A 129 -17.91 8.42 7.38
N PRO A 130 -17.48 9.48 8.09
CA PRO A 130 -18.39 10.58 8.37
C PRO A 130 -18.89 11.15 7.04
N PRO A 131 -20.21 11.41 6.89
CA PRO A 131 -20.76 11.95 5.66
C PRO A 131 -20.07 13.28 5.34
N VAL A 132 -19.64 13.43 4.09
CA VAL A 132 -19.11 14.70 3.58
C VAL A 132 -20.26 15.70 3.64
N ARG A 133 -20.14 16.71 4.50
CA ARG A 133 -21.09 17.83 4.56
C ARG A 133 -20.86 18.78 3.39
#